data_AF-A0A672K3P3-F1
#
_entry.id   AF-A0A672K3P3-F1
#
_cell.length_a   1.000
_cell.length_b   1.000
_cell.length_c   1.000
_cell.angle_alpha   90.00
_cell.angle_beta   90.00
_cell.angle_gamma   90.00
#
_symmetry.space_group_name_H-M   'P 1'
#
loop_
_entity.id
_entity.type
_entity.pdbx_description
1 polymer ?
#
loop_
_entity_poly.entity_id
_entity_poly.type
_entity_poly.pdbx_seq_one_letter_code
_entity_poly.pdbx_strand_id
1 'polypeptide(L)'
;MSSSKEQASISQVMCFLHEWDQGSKTVRSRMLSDFLAKNTGKTCPELELEFAQVASLFLARLTAWIRLTYGHALSICALKN
;
A
#
# COMPACT_ATOMS: atom_id res chain seq x y z
N MET A 1 -9.50 -6.57 -25.75
CA MET A 1 -8.78 -5.29 -25.82
C MET A 1 -9.22 -4.48 -24.62
N SER A 2 -8.34 -4.21 -23.67
CA SER A 2 -8.66 -3.34 -22.53
C SER A 2 -8.96 -1.93 -23.06
N SER A 3 -9.92 -1.25 -22.45
CA SER A 3 -10.28 0.13 -22.83
C SER A 3 -9.11 1.08 -22.56
N SER A 4 -8.93 2.14 -23.35
CA SER A 4 -7.86 3.13 -23.13
C SER A 4 -7.89 3.75 -21.72
N LYS A 5 -9.08 3.82 -21.10
CA LYS A 5 -9.27 4.28 -19.72
C LYS A 5 -8.75 3.28 -18.68
N GLU A 6 -8.94 1.98 -18.90
CA GLU A 6 -8.42 0.92 -18.02
C GLU A 6 -6.89 0.86 -18.09
N GLN A 7 -6.32 1.01 -19.29
CA GLN A 7 -4.87 1.01 -19.44
C GLN A 7 -4.22 2.18 -18.67
N ALA A 8 -4.86 3.36 -18.69
CA ALA A 8 -4.41 4.53 -17.94
C ALA A 8 -4.52 4.34 -16.42
N SER A 9 -5.63 3.76 -15.92
CA SER A 9 -5.78 3.48 -14.49
C SER A 9 -4.79 2.42 -14.02
N ILE A 10 -4.55 1.36 -14.80
CA ILE A 10 -3.51 0.35 -14.53
C ILE A 10 -2.13 0.99 -14.46
N SER A 11 -1.77 1.87 -15.40
CA SER A 11 -0.48 2.57 -15.37
C SER A 11 -0.31 3.44 -14.13
N GLN A 12 -1.35 4.18 -13.72
CA GLN A 12 -1.31 5.01 -12.50
C GLN A 12 -1.10 4.16 -11.24
N VAL A 13 -1.77 3.03 -11.17
CA VAL A 13 -1.65 2.05 -10.08
C VAL A 13 -0.24 1.48 -10.00
N MET A 14 0.33 1.09 -11.14
CA MET A 14 1.69 0.57 -11.19
C MET A 14 2.72 1.61 -10.77
N CYS A 15 2.55 2.87 -11.18
CA CYS A 15 3.39 3.98 -10.71
C CYS A 15 3.28 4.18 -9.20
N PHE A 16 2.07 4.16 -8.64
CA PHE A 16 1.84 4.29 -7.20
C PHE A 16 2.51 3.16 -6.40
N LEU A 17 2.36 1.91 -6.83
CA LEU A 17 3.01 0.77 -6.18
C LEU A 17 4.53 0.81 -6.32
N HIS A 18 5.04 1.24 -7.48
CA HIS A 18 6.48 1.40 -7.69
C HIS A 18 7.09 2.47 -6.78
N GLU A 19 6.40 3.60 -6.59
CA GLU A 19 6.82 4.65 -5.66
C GLU A 19 6.82 4.16 -4.21
N TRP A 20 5.83 3.35 -3.82
CA TRP A 20 5.80 2.72 -2.49
C TRP A 20 6.98 1.76 -2.28
N ASP A 21 7.25 0.91 -3.27
CA ASP A 21 8.29 -0.12 -3.20
C ASP A 21 9.69 0.52 -3.15
N GLN A 22 9.96 1.57 -3.95
CA GLN A 22 11.23 2.32 -3.97
C GLN A 22 11.34 3.41 -2.88
N GLY A 23 10.24 3.75 -2.21
CA GLY A 23 10.17 4.85 -1.26
C GLY A 23 10.99 4.61 0.01
N SER A 24 11.59 5.67 0.56
CA SER A 24 12.16 5.63 1.91
C SER A 24 11.06 5.52 2.98
N LYS A 25 11.43 5.29 4.24
CA LYS A 25 10.46 5.29 5.37
C LYS A 25 9.61 6.57 5.39
N THR A 26 10.21 7.72 5.11
CA THR A 26 9.52 9.02 5.06
C THR A 26 8.54 9.09 3.89
N VAL A 27 8.95 8.62 2.70
CA VAL A 27 8.06 8.59 1.51
C VAL A 27 6.87 7.68 1.77
N ARG A 28 7.10 6.47 2.27
CA ARG A 28 6.03 5.52 2.64
C ARG A 28 5.09 6.12 3.69
N SER A 29 5.63 6.80 4.71
CA SER A 29 4.80 7.45 5.72
C SER A 29 3.92 8.56 5.14
N ARG A 30 4.47 9.38 4.24
CA ARG A 30 3.69 10.43 3.54
C ARG A 30 2.59 9.83 2.67
N MET A 31 2.92 8.83 1.84
CA MET A 31 1.95 8.14 0.99
C MET A 31 0.81 7.53 1.81
N LEU A 32 1.13 6.94 2.97
CA LEU A 32 0.14 6.40 3.89
C LEU A 32 -0.76 7.51 4.48
N SER A 33 -0.18 8.62 4.92
CA SER A 33 -0.96 9.77 5.42
C SER A 33 -1.88 10.34 4.35
N ASP A 34 -1.40 10.51 3.12
CA ASP A 34 -2.20 10.99 2.00
C ASP A 34 -3.32 10.01 1.64
N PHE A 35 -3.03 8.70 1.67
CA PHE A 35 -4.02 7.65 1.45
C PHE A 35 -5.11 7.65 2.52
N LEU A 36 -4.74 7.79 3.79
CA LEU A 36 -5.69 7.85 4.90
C LEU A 36 -6.56 9.11 4.82
N ALA A 37 -5.97 10.26 4.53
CA ALA A 37 -6.70 11.52 4.39
C ALA A 37 -7.74 11.46 3.26
N LYS A 38 -7.36 10.88 2.10
CA LYS A 38 -8.27 10.73 0.94
C LYS A 38 -9.39 9.70 1.15
N ASN A 39 -9.17 8.73 2.04
CA ASN A 39 -10.09 7.63 2.25
C ASN A 39 -10.70 7.61 3.66
N THR A 40 -10.62 8.74 4.38
CA THR A 40 -11.24 8.88 5.70
C THR A 40 -12.76 8.71 5.57
N GLY A 41 -13.32 7.81 6.39
CA GLY A 41 -14.76 7.52 6.38
C GLY A 41 -15.21 6.52 5.32
N LYS A 42 -14.31 6.02 4.46
CA LYS A 42 -14.62 4.95 3.49
C LYS A 42 -14.44 3.58 4.12
N THR A 43 -15.33 2.68 3.77
CA THR A 43 -15.25 1.25 4.12
C THR A 43 -14.36 0.50 3.12
N CYS A 44 -13.84 -0.66 3.51
CA CYS A 44 -12.98 -1.49 2.65
C CYS A 44 -13.63 -1.81 1.28
N PRO A 45 -14.92 -2.19 1.19
CA PRO A 45 -15.57 -2.44 -0.11
C PRO A 45 -15.64 -1.20 -1.02
N GLU A 46 -15.84 -0.01 -0.45
CA GLU A 46 -15.86 1.26 -1.22
C GLU A 46 -14.47 1.60 -1.75
N LEU A 47 -13.44 1.36 -0.95
CA LEU A 47 -12.04 1.44 -1.36
C LEU A 47 -11.71 0.48 -2.51
N GLU A 48 -12.13 -0.78 -2.42
CA GLU A 48 -11.88 -1.76 -3.49
C GLU A 48 -12.60 -1.39 -4.79
N LEU A 49 -13.81 -0.83 -4.69
CA LEU A 49 -14.58 -0.38 -5.85
C LEU A 49 -13.90 0.81 -6.55
N GLU A 50 -13.39 1.76 -5.78
CA GLU A 50 -12.75 2.98 -6.29
C GLU A 50 -11.34 2.72 -6.85
N PHE A 51 -10.64 1.75 -6.27
CA PHE A 51 -9.25 1.43 -6.62
C PHE A 51 -9.09 0.12 -7.41
N ALA A 52 -10.17 -0.58 -7.78
CA ALA A 52 -10.15 -1.79 -8.59
C ALA A 52 -9.06 -2.81 -8.19
N GLN A 53 -9.14 -3.36 -6.97
CA GLN A 53 -8.18 -4.29 -6.33
C GLN A 53 -6.86 -3.69 -5.81
N VAL A 54 -6.60 -2.41 -6.07
CA VAL A 54 -5.33 -1.78 -5.69
C VAL A 54 -5.29 -1.44 -4.22
N ALA A 55 -6.45 -1.21 -3.59
CA ALA A 55 -6.55 -1.07 -2.16
C ALA A 55 -6.04 -2.35 -1.46
N SER A 56 -6.53 -3.52 -1.83
CA SER A 56 -6.09 -4.82 -1.29
C SER A 56 -4.60 -5.05 -1.51
N LEU A 57 -4.12 -4.80 -2.73
CA LEU A 57 -2.73 -5.01 -3.10
C LEU A 57 -1.77 -4.06 -2.36
N PHE A 58 -2.19 -2.81 -2.14
CA PHE A 58 -1.48 -1.83 -1.35
C PHE A 58 -1.47 -2.19 0.14
N LEU A 59 -2.62 -2.56 0.70
CA LEU A 59 -2.76 -2.98 2.11
C LEU A 59 -1.93 -4.24 2.41
N ALA A 60 -1.83 -5.18 1.46
CA ALA A 60 -0.94 -6.34 1.57
C ALA A 60 0.54 -5.93 1.67
N ARG A 61 1.00 -5.00 0.80
CA ARG A 61 2.37 -4.44 0.87
C ARG A 61 2.62 -3.65 2.15
N LEU A 62 1.65 -2.85 2.59
CA LEU A 62 1.72 -2.13 3.86
C LEU A 62 1.89 -3.10 5.03
N THR A 63 1.09 -4.17 5.06
CA THR A 63 1.16 -5.20 6.10
C THR A 63 2.52 -5.91 6.09
N ALA A 64 3.04 -6.27 4.92
CA ALA A 64 4.36 -6.86 4.78
C ALA A 64 5.47 -5.89 5.27
N TRP A 65 5.39 -4.62 4.87
CA TRP A 65 6.34 -3.60 5.32
C TRP A 65 6.31 -3.42 6.83
N ILE A 66 5.13 -3.36 7.46
CA ILE A 66 4.99 -3.29 8.93
C ILE A 66 5.60 -4.54 9.57
N ARG A 67 5.35 -5.74 9.06
CA ARG A 67 5.96 -6.97 9.57
C ARG A 67 7.49 -6.99 9.41
N LEU A 68 8.05 -6.43 8.35
CA LEU A 68 9.50 -6.33 8.20
C LEU A 68 10.10 -5.26 9.13
N THR A 69 9.42 -4.14 9.32
CA THR A 69 9.91 -3.02 10.13
C THR A 69 9.77 -3.29 11.63
N TYR A 70 8.68 -3.96 12.03
CA TYR A 70 8.32 -4.21 13.42
C TYR A 70 8.37 -5.69 13.82
N GLY A 71 8.16 -6.63 12.89
CA GLY A 71 8.29 -8.07 13.15
C GLY A 71 9.75 -8.56 13.15
N HIS A 72 10.66 -7.88 12.45
CA HIS A 72 12.10 -8.11 12.67
C HIS A 72 12.51 -7.76 14.11
N ALA A 73 11.84 -6.78 14.75
CA ALA A 73 12.03 -6.51 16.18
C ALA A 73 11.53 -7.66 17.07
N LEU A 74 10.46 -8.36 16.67
CA LEU A 74 9.95 -9.53 17.42
C LEU A 74 10.87 -10.76 17.27
N SER A 75 11.41 -11.00 16.07
CA SER A 75 12.33 -12.12 15.80
C SER A 75 13.72 -11.93 16.42
N ILE A 76 14.24 -10.70 16.47
CA ILE A 76 15.52 -10.41 17.17
C ILE A 76 15.38 -10.62 18.67
N CYS A 77 14.24 -10.25 19.27
CA CYS A 77 13.99 -10.49 20.68
C CYS A 77 13.79 -11.99 21.00
N ALA A 78 13.21 -12.77 20.09
CA ALA A 78 12.97 -14.21 20.28
C ALA A 78 14.23 -15.10 20.12
N LEU A 79 15.28 -14.62 19.46
CA LEU A 79 16.57 -15.33 19.31
C LEU A 79 17.58 -15.00 20.43
N LYS A 80 17.21 -14.13 21.37
CA LYS A 80 18.06 -13.75 22.51
C LYS A 80 17.61 -14.32 23.86
N ASN A 81 16.72 -15.33 23.83
CA ASN A 81 16.24 -16.03 25.03
C ASN A 81 16.58 -17.53 24.94
#